data_AF-A0A1G1EAK8-F1
#
_entry.id   AF-A0A1G1EAK8-F1
#
_cell.length_a   1.000
_cell.length_b   1.000
_cell.length_c   1.000
_cell.angle_alpha   90.00
_cell.angle_beta   90.00
_cell.angle_gamma   90.00
#
_symmetry.space_group_name_H-M   'P 1'
#
loop_
_entity.id
_entity.type
_entity.pdbx_description
1 polymer ?
#
loop_
_entity_poly.entity_id
_entity_poly.type
_entity_poly.pdbx_seq_one_letter_code
_entity_poly.pdbx_strand_id
1 'polypeptide(L)'
;MKNPLYIYLSLLLLFLLSLFELENIWGAETKETREASPQGPVVHFIRKDGRLVRQEQDLDRDGDIEVWLYYVGEGIDRQEEDTDNDSRVDLWTYYLKGKIDRQERDTNGDGKPDHWFFMDKNGVMEREWRDTNNDHIVDTWLYYSNREIIRIEKDKDSDRYPDLLAYFEKGARVREEEDTDLDGKINLWSYYGAGGKILRQEEDRDNDGEIDIFFYYQNGQLSRRDEDTNKDGLIDVRDYYSGQELLQQEKDTDFDGQIDLKAYFVGGQLSKKEVDTNRDGKVDVRSYFQAGELERQEEDTDFDGQIDRRFFFRKGQVVKQEILK
;
A
#
# COMPACT_ATOMS: atom_id res chain seq x y z
N MET A 1 3.27 -32.45 -1.97
CA MET A 1 3.01 -32.90 -0.59
C MET A 1 4.32 -33.32 0.06
N LYS A 2 5.02 -32.37 0.70
CA LYS A 2 6.21 -32.66 1.52
C LYS A 2 5.76 -32.65 2.99
N ASN A 3 6.11 -33.69 3.72
CA ASN A 3 5.56 -34.05 5.02
C ASN A 3 6.04 -33.04 6.11
N PRO A 4 5.14 -32.33 6.82
CA PRO A 4 5.53 -31.26 7.75
C PRO A 4 6.30 -31.75 8.98
N LEU A 5 6.25 -33.05 9.30
CA LEU A 5 6.99 -33.66 10.41
C LEU A 5 8.52 -33.65 10.23
N TYR A 6 9.05 -33.53 9.01
CA TYR A 6 10.51 -33.50 8.78
C TYR A 6 11.14 -32.12 9.06
N ILE A 7 10.35 -31.05 8.93
CA ILE A 7 10.81 -29.67 9.17
C ILE A 7 10.98 -29.44 10.68
N TYR A 8 10.03 -29.91 11.49
CA TYR A 8 10.12 -29.82 12.96
C TYR A 8 11.25 -30.66 13.56
N LEU A 9 11.56 -31.85 13.00
CA LEU A 9 12.67 -32.66 13.51
C LEU A 9 14.05 -32.05 13.16
N SER A 10 14.16 -31.32 12.04
CA SER A 10 15.39 -30.61 11.66
C SER A 10 15.60 -29.31 12.45
N LEU A 11 14.53 -28.59 12.76
CA LEU A 11 14.57 -27.40 13.62
C LEU A 11 14.90 -27.75 15.08
N LEU A 12 14.37 -28.87 15.60
CA LEU A 12 14.69 -29.32 16.96
C LEU A 12 16.15 -29.78 17.08
N LEU A 13 16.72 -30.38 16.03
CA LEU A 13 18.13 -30.79 16.00
C LEU A 13 19.08 -29.58 15.87
N LEU A 14 18.71 -28.56 15.08
CA LEU A 14 19.44 -27.29 15.00
C LEU A 14 19.35 -26.47 16.29
N PHE A 15 18.23 -26.52 17.00
CA PHE A 15 18.04 -25.87 18.30
C PHE A 15 18.81 -26.59 19.43
N LEU A 16 18.91 -27.92 19.39
CA LEU A 16 19.72 -28.68 20.35
C LEU A 16 21.23 -28.57 20.06
N LEU A 17 21.65 -28.44 18.80
CA LEU A 17 23.05 -28.10 18.47
C LEU A 17 23.40 -26.65 18.82
N SER A 18 22.46 -25.69 18.69
CA SER A 18 22.71 -24.31 19.14
C SER A 18 22.80 -24.21 20.67
N LEU A 19 22.00 -24.99 21.42
CA LEU A 19 22.14 -25.07 22.89
C LEU A 19 23.47 -25.68 23.34
N PHE A 20 24.02 -26.66 22.61
CA PHE A 20 25.31 -27.27 22.92
C PHE A 20 26.51 -26.37 22.54
N GLU A 21 26.35 -25.48 21.55
CA GLU A 21 27.31 -24.40 21.29
C GLU A 21 27.14 -23.22 22.27
N LEU A 22 25.92 -22.92 22.73
CA LEU A 22 25.66 -21.86 23.71
C LEU A 22 26.28 -22.17 25.09
N GLU A 23 26.28 -23.41 25.56
CA GLU A 23 27.02 -23.78 26.79
C GLU A 23 28.54 -23.61 26.63
N ASN A 24 29.09 -23.72 25.41
CA ASN A 24 30.51 -23.46 25.13
C ASN A 24 30.85 -21.98 24.88
N ILE A 25 29.87 -21.15 24.53
CA ILE A 25 30.06 -19.72 24.26
C ILE A 25 29.99 -18.89 25.56
N TRP A 26 29.21 -19.32 26.55
CA TRP A 26 29.02 -18.60 27.82
C TRP A 26 29.88 -19.13 28.99
N GLY A 27 30.54 -20.28 28.85
CA GLY A 27 31.33 -20.92 29.92
C GLY A 27 32.85 -20.67 29.89
N ALA A 28 33.37 -19.85 28.97
CA ALA A 28 34.81 -19.59 28.88
C ALA A 28 35.21 -18.47 29.84
N GLU A 29 35.79 -18.81 31.00
CA GLU A 29 36.39 -17.86 31.96
C GLU A 29 37.13 -16.71 31.24
N THR A 30 36.59 -15.51 31.33
CA THR A 30 37.14 -14.28 30.78
C THR A 30 38.04 -13.60 31.81
N LYS A 31 39.19 -13.08 31.37
CA LYS A 31 40.00 -12.20 32.19
C LYS A 31 39.49 -10.77 32.02
N GLU A 32 39.16 -10.13 33.12
CA GLU A 32 38.79 -8.71 33.17
C GLU A 32 40.04 -7.85 33.38
N THR A 33 40.22 -6.84 32.53
CA THR A 33 41.26 -5.82 32.71
C THR A 33 40.67 -4.43 32.57
N ARG A 34 40.89 -3.58 33.58
CA ARG A 34 40.44 -2.19 33.60
C ARG A 34 41.54 -1.26 33.13
N GLU A 35 41.19 -0.33 32.26
CA GLU A 35 42.07 0.71 31.74
C GLU A 35 41.42 2.08 31.94
N ALA A 36 42.22 3.07 32.32
CA ALA A 36 41.77 4.46 32.33
C ALA A 36 41.96 5.07 30.94
N SER A 37 40.88 5.37 30.23
CA SER A 37 40.91 6.05 28.93
C SER A 37 40.51 7.52 29.08
N PRO A 38 41.01 8.44 28.21
CA PRO A 38 40.53 9.82 28.16
C PRO A 38 39.02 9.93 27.94
N GLN A 39 38.40 8.91 27.33
CA GLN A 39 36.98 8.83 27.04
C GLN A 39 36.15 8.23 28.18
N GLY A 40 36.76 7.76 29.28
CA GLY A 40 36.04 7.04 30.35
C GLY A 40 36.81 5.81 30.86
N PRO A 41 36.49 5.23 32.02
CA PRO A 41 36.93 3.88 32.36
C PRO A 41 36.49 2.86 31.31
N VAL A 42 37.41 1.97 30.90
CA VAL A 42 37.11 0.87 29.96
C VAL A 42 37.44 -0.46 30.60
N VAL A 43 36.49 -1.40 30.56
CA VAL A 43 36.69 -2.78 31.00
C VAL A 43 36.80 -3.68 29.78
N HIS A 44 37.89 -4.44 29.68
CA HIS A 44 38.11 -5.40 28.62
C HIS A 44 37.86 -6.82 29.11
N PHE A 45 37.14 -7.60 28.30
CA PHE A 45 36.88 -9.02 28.53
C PHE A 45 37.62 -9.83 27.47
N ILE A 46 38.63 -10.58 27.92
CA ILE A 46 39.55 -11.32 27.04
C ILE A 46 39.41 -12.81 27.33
N ARG A 47 39.25 -13.63 26.28
CA ARG A 47 39.26 -15.11 26.38
C ARG A 47 40.64 -15.64 26.72
N LYS A 48 40.72 -16.87 27.23
CA LYS A 48 41.99 -17.56 27.56
C LYS A 48 42.98 -17.66 26.39
N ASP A 49 42.48 -17.69 25.16
CA ASP A 49 43.30 -17.71 23.94
C ASP A 49 43.84 -16.31 23.55
N GLY A 50 43.56 -15.28 24.36
CA GLY A 50 44.02 -13.91 24.17
C GLY A 50 43.10 -13.05 23.31
N ARG A 51 41.98 -13.57 22.81
CA ARG A 51 41.05 -12.80 21.98
C ARG A 51 40.18 -11.87 22.81
N LEU A 52 40.11 -10.60 22.43
CA LEU A 52 39.14 -9.64 22.96
C LEU A 52 37.74 -10.04 22.48
N VAL A 53 36.78 -10.12 23.40
CA VAL A 53 35.40 -10.49 23.08
C VAL A 53 34.38 -9.42 23.45
N ARG A 54 34.69 -8.59 24.44
CA ARG A 54 33.83 -7.48 24.85
C ARG A 54 34.62 -6.32 25.45
N GLN A 55 34.14 -5.10 25.24
CA GLN A 55 34.51 -3.91 26.01
C GLN A 55 33.27 -3.26 26.60
N GLU A 56 33.41 -2.66 27.77
CA GLU A 56 32.41 -1.82 28.44
C GLU A 56 33.04 -0.46 28.73
N GLN A 57 32.32 0.63 28.44
CA GLN A 57 32.81 2.00 28.60
C GLN A 57 31.83 2.82 29.44
N ASP A 58 32.36 3.38 30.53
CA ASP A 58 31.70 4.35 31.41
C ASP A 58 32.18 5.75 30.96
N LEU A 59 31.44 6.38 30.06
CA LEU A 59 31.82 7.61 29.39
C LEU A 59 31.75 8.83 30.31
N ASP A 60 30.78 8.87 31.23
CA ASP A 60 30.52 10.02 32.10
C ASP A 60 31.05 9.87 33.54
N ARG A 61 31.52 8.67 33.91
CA ARG A 61 32.17 8.30 35.18
C ARG A 61 31.22 8.22 36.36
N ASP A 62 29.95 7.97 36.13
CA ASP A 62 28.97 7.76 37.20
C ASP A 62 28.93 6.30 37.71
N GLY A 63 29.51 5.37 36.95
CA GLY A 63 29.63 3.96 37.28
C GLY A 63 28.63 3.05 36.57
N ASP A 64 27.69 3.61 35.82
CA ASP A 64 26.93 2.90 34.81
C ASP A 64 27.75 2.81 33.51
N ILE A 65 27.30 1.99 32.57
CA ILE A 65 28.01 1.76 31.32
C ILE A 65 27.14 2.34 30.21
N GLU A 66 27.72 3.18 29.36
CA GLU A 66 26.99 3.76 28.22
C GLU A 66 27.25 2.97 26.94
N VAL A 67 28.40 2.30 26.82
CA VAL A 67 28.76 1.59 25.58
C VAL A 67 29.29 0.19 25.83
N TRP A 68 28.70 -0.79 25.15
CA TRP A 68 29.20 -2.16 25.07
C TRP A 68 29.63 -2.47 23.64
N LEU A 69 30.86 -2.96 23.46
CA LEU A 69 31.36 -3.43 22.16
C LEU A 69 31.59 -4.93 22.21
N TYR A 70 31.07 -5.67 21.24
CA TYR A 70 31.20 -7.12 21.10
C TYR A 70 32.02 -7.45 19.86
N TYR A 71 32.98 -8.36 20.02
CA TYR A 71 33.98 -8.68 18.99
C TYR A 71 33.86 -10.12 18.49
N VAL A 72 33.96 -10.30 17.18
CA VAL A 72 34.12 -11.61 16.52
C VAL A 72 35.35 -11.56 15.63
N GLY A 73 36.37 -12.36 15.97
CA GLY A 73 37.67 -12.28 15.32
C GLY A 73 38.40 -10.98 15.69
N GLU A 74 38.81 -10.20 14.69
CA GLU A 74 39.49 -8.91 14.89
C GLU A 74 38.56 -7.70 14.72
N GLY A 75 37.29 -7.93 14.37
CA GLY A 75 36.31 -6.86 14.11
C GLY A 75 35.23 -6.76 15.19
N ILE A 76 34.62 -5.58 15.29
CA ILE A 76 33.37 -5.39 16.02
C ILE A 76 32.26 -6.10 15.23
N ASP A 77 31.45 -6.86 15.95
CA ASP A 77 30.26 -7.54 15.45
C ASP A 77 28.99 -6.78 15.86
N ARG A 78 28.97 -6.30 17.11
CA ARG A 78 27.85 -5.54 17.68
C ARG A 78 28.33 -4.45 18.63
N GLN A 79 27.61 -3.35 18.66
CA GLN A 79 27.75 -2.24 19.60
C GLN A 79 26.38 -1.96 20.21
N GLU A 80 26.33 -1.77 21.51
CA GLU A 80 25.14 -1.39 22.27
C GLU A 80 25.42 -0.08 22.98
N GLU A 81 24.46 0.83 22.96
CA GLU A 81 24.56 2.17 23.54
C GLU A 81 23.32 2.50 24.37
N ASP A 82 23.56 3.04 25.56
CA ASP A 82 22.62 3.88 26.30
C ASP A 82 22.91 5.33 25.90
N THR A 83 22.00 5.94 25.15
CA THR A 83 22.18 7.25 24.53
C THR A 83 21.51 8.38 25.30
N ASP A 84 20.62 8.06 26.24
CA ASP A 84 19.93 9.02 27.10
C ASP A 84 20.30 8.93 28.59
N ASN A 85 21.21 8.02 28.94
CA ASN A 85 21.79 7.77 30.25
C ASN A 85 20.72 7.35 31.29
N ASP A 86 19.80 6.46 30.91
CA ASP A 86 18.77 5.90 31.81
C ASP A 86 19.14 4.51 32.38
N SER A 87 20.38 4.09 32.15
CA SER A 87 20.97 2.79 32.48
C SER A 87 20.38 1.62 31.67
N ARG A 88 19.73 1.89 30.53
CA ARG A 88 19.21 0.88 29.59
C ARG A 88 19.74 1.16 28.20
N VAL A 89 20.04 0.08 27.48
CA VAL A 89 20.41 0.18 26.07
C VAL A 89 19.18 0.59 25.26
N ASP A 90 19.32 1.62 24.44
CA ASP A 90 18.30 2.06 23.49
C ASP A 90 18.76 1.96 22.02
N LEU A 91 20.05 1.72 21.78
CA LEU A 91 20.62 1.62 20.43
C LEU A 91 21.50 0.39 20.28
N TRP A 92 21.19 -0.45 19.30
CA TRP A 92 21.99 -1.59 18.89
C TRP A 92 22.50 -1.39 17.47
N THR A 93 23.82 -1.47 17.26
CA THR A 93 24.45 -1.39 15.93
C THR A 93 25.18 -2.69 15.63
N TYR A 94 24.88 -3.30 14.49
CA TYR A 94 25.46 -4.54 14.01
C TYR A 94 26.36 -4.28 12.80
N TYR A 95 27.51 -4.95 12.77
CA TYR A 95 28.54 -4.74 11.76
C TYR A 95 28.79 -6.02 10.97
N LEU A 96 28.88 -5.88 9.64
CA LEU A 96 29.31 -6.94 8.74
C LEU A 96 30.55 -6.48 7.97
N LYS A 97 31.67 -7.19 8.17
CA LYS A 97 32.97 -6.88 7.54
C LYS A 97 33.41 -5.42 7.79
N GLY A 98 33.20 -4.93 9.01
CA GLY A 98 33.62 -3.58 9.45
C GLY A 98 32.75 -2.43 8.93
N LYS A 99 31.59 -2.72 8.33
CA LYS A 99 30.57 -1.72 7.96
C LYS A 99 29.29 -1.99 8.74
N ILE A 100 28.53 -0.94 9.03
CA ILE A 100 27.19 -1.09 9.62
C ILE A 100 26.33 -1.86 8.63
N ASP A 101 25.72 -2.95 9.11
CA ASP A 101 24.76 -3.79 8.39
C ASP A 101 23.33 -3.47 8.83
N ARG A 102 23.15 -3.27 10.13
CA ARG A 102 21.84 -3.00 10.75
C ARG A 102 21.98 -2.12 11.98
N GLN A 103 21.00 -1.26 12.22
CA GLN A 103 20.79 -0.59 13.51
C GLN A 103 19.37 -0.86 14.01
N GLU A 104 19.21 -0.95 15.32
CA GLU A 104 17.93 -1.14 16.01
C GLU A 104 17.85 -0.08 17.10
N ARG A 105 16.68 0.52 17.28
CA ARG A 105 16.44 1.56 18.29
C ARG A 105 15.17 1.26 19.07
N ASP A 106 15.26 1.46 20.37
CA ASP A 106 14.11 1.62 21.26
C ASP A 106 13.84 3.12 21.40
N THR A 107 12.79 3.60 20.75
CA THR A 107 12.39 5.01 20.76
C THR A 107 11.33 5.31 21.82
N ASN A 108 10.77 4.27 22.45
CA ASN A 108 9.68 4.39 23.42
C ASN A 108 10.12 4.09 24.88
N GLY A 109 11.33 3.55 25.09
CA GLY A 109 11.97 3.27 26.37
C GLY A 109 11.47 1.99 27.07
N ASP A 110 10.84 1.06 26.35
CA ASP A 110 10.30 -0.17 26.93
C ASP A 110 11.32 -1.32 27.08
N GLY A 111 12.56 -1.08 26.60
CA GLY A 111 13.68 -2.02 26.60
C GLY A 111 13.69 -2.95 25.39
N LYS A 112 12.86 -2.72 24.38
CA LYS A 112 12.83 -3.48 23.13
C LYS A 112 12.88 -2.52 21.94
N PRO A 113 13.61 -2.86 20.87
CA PRO A 113 13.59 -2.05 19.67
C PRO A 113 12.20 -1.96 19.03
N ASP A 114 11.84 -0.77 18.56
CA ASP A 114 10.66 -0.46 17.73
C ASP A 114 11.03 0.12 16.35
N HIS A 115 12.32 0.38 16.11
CA HIS A 115 12.79 1.00 14.87
C HIS A 115 14.09 0.35 14.36
N TRP A 116 14.03 -0.27 13.18
CA TRP A 116 15.16 -0.95 12.56
C TRP A 116 15.59 -0.26 11.27
N PHE A 117 16.90 -0.15 11.05
CA PHE A 117 17.52 0.37 9.85
C PHE A 117 18.45 -0.68 9.24
N PHE A 118 18.39 -0.88 7.94
CA PHE A 118 19.25 -1.83 7.23
C PHE A 118 20.05 -1.11 6.15
N MET A 119 21.33 -1.45 6.07
CA MET A 119 22.29 -0.83 5.16
C MET A 119 22.66 -1.80 4.04
N ASP A 120 22.92 -1.27 2.85
CA ASP A 120 23.49 -2.04 1.75
C ASP A 120 24.98 -2.33 2.00
N LYS A 121 25.60 -3.12 1.11
CA LYS A 121 27.05 -3.44 1.15
C LYS A 121 27.98 -2.20 1.14
N ASN A 122 27.47 -1.03 0.78
CA ASN A 122 28.21 0.23 0.75
C ASN A 122 27.98 1.07 2.02
N GLY A 123 27.11 0.64 2.94
CA GLY A 123 26.73 1.40 4.13
C GLY A 123 25.66 2.46 3.86
N VAL A 124 24.89 2.31 2.78
CA VAL A 124 23.78 3.21 2.43
C VAL A 124 22.47 2.55 2.84
N MET A 125 21.60 3.28 3.53
CA MET A 125 20.30 2.79 3.96
C MET A 125 19.46 2.27 2.79
N GLU A 126 19.04 1.01 2.88
CA GLU A 126 18.22 0.32 1.88
C GLU A 126 16.80 0.02 2.39
N ARG A 127 16.64 -0.20 3.69
CA ARG A 127 15.35 -0.54 4.30
C ARG A 127 15.26 0.04 5.70
N GLU A 128 14.02 0.29 6.12
CA GLU A 128 13.70 0.76 7.45
C GLU A 128 12.37 0.13 7.89
N TRP A 129 12.33 -0.47 9.07
CA TRP A 129 11.16 -1.15 9.62
C TRP A 129 10.76 -0.47 10.92
N ARG A 130 9.45 -0.37 11.18
CA ARG A 130 8.91 0.29 12.37
C ARG A 130 7.75 -0.50 12.95
N ASP A 131 7.75 -0.61 14.27
CA ASP A 131 6.57 -0.84 15.08
C ASP A 131 6.03 0.54 15.47
N THR A 132 4.89 0.93 14.92
CA THR A 132 4.30 2.27 15.15
C THR A 132 3.18 2.26 16.17
N ASN A 133 2.71 1.08 16.57
CA ASN A 133 1.63 0.90 17.54
C ASN A 133 2.13 0.36 18.92
N ASN A 134 3.42 0.01 19.02
CA ASN A 134 4.12 -0.55 20.17
C ASN A 134 3.58 -1.91 20.65
N ASP A 135 3.14 -2.76 19.72
CA ASP A 135 2.72 -4.14 20.03
C ASP A 135 3.86 -5.17 19.91
N HIS A 136 5.06 -4.69 19.61
CA HIS A 136 6.30 -5.44 19.35
C HIS A 136 6.29 -6.24 18.04
N ILE A 137 5.41 -5.87 17.12
CA ILE A 137 5.33 -6.40 15.76
C ILE A 137 5.53 -5.22 14.81
N VAL A 138 6.41 -5.40 13.83
CA VAL A 138 6.61 -4.40 12.79
C VAL A 138 5.32 -4.28 11.98
N ASP A 139 4.81 -3.06 11.83
CA ASP A 139 3.62 -2.74 11.01
C ASP A 139 3.94 -1.86 9.79
N THR A 140 5.14 -1.29 9.71
CA THR A 140 5.52 -0.37 8.63
C THR A 140 6.91 -0.69 8.10
N TRP A 141 7.01 -0.89 6.78
CA TRP A 141 8.28 -1.16 6.08
C TRP A 141 8.53 -0.12 4.99
N LEU A 142 9.70 0.51 5.00
CA LEU A 142 10.14 1.47 4.00
C LEU A 142 11.32 0.89 3.23
N TYR A 143 11.34 1.15 1.93
CA TYR A 143 12.38 0.70 1.00
C TYR A 143 12.98 1.87 0.26
N TYR A 144 14.30 1.89 0.16
CA TYR A 144 15.08 2.97 -0.41
C TYR A 144 15.88 2.51 -1.63
N SER A 145 16.03 3.41 -2.60
CA SER A 145 16.99 3.29 -3.69
C SER A 145 17.65 4.64 -3.91
N ASN A 146 18.98 4.68 -3.99
CA ASN A 146 19.74 5.93 -4.10
C ASN A 146 19.38 6.99 -3.05
N ARG A 147 19.06 6.57 -1.81
CA ARG A 147 18.63 7.42 -0.68
C ARG A 147 17.25 8.07 -0.84
N GLU A 148 16.47 7.67 -1.85
CA GLU A 148 15.08 8.06 -2.01
C GLU A 148 14.16 6.89 -1.65
N ILE A 149 13.02 7.18 -1.02
CA ILE A 149 11.98 6.17 -0.78
C ILE A 149 11.41 5.75 -2.13
N ILE A 150 11.35 4.45 -2.37
CA ILE A 150 10.72 3.86 -3.55
C ILE A 150 9.44 3.10 -3.22
N ARG A 151 9.29 2.63 -1.97
CA ARG A 151 8.11 1.90 -1.52
C ARG A 151 7.92 2.04 -0.01
N ILE A 152 6.66 2.11 0.40
CA ILE A 152 6.22 1.96 1.79
C ILE A 152 5.16 0.86 1.81
N GLU A 153 5.26 -0.04 2.77
CA GLU A 153 4.28 -1.09 3.06
C GLU A 153 3.75 -0.87 4.48
N LYS A 154 2.46 -1.11 4.70
CA LYS A 154 1.81 -1.00 6.02
C LYS A 154 0.83 -2.12 6.26
N ASP A 155 0.91 -2.72 7.43
CA ASP A 155 -0.07 -3.61 8.05
C ASP A 155 -1.01 -2.74 8.92
N LYS A 156 -2.32 -2.82 8.67
CA LYS A 156 -3.35 -2.01 9.32
C LYS A 156 -4.16 -2.80 10.35
N ASP A 157 -4.14 -4.12 10.28
CA ASP A 157 -4.98 -5.00 11.09
C ASP A 157 -4.20 -5.95 12.02
N SER A 158 -2.86 -5.84 11.99
CA SER A 158 -1.90 -6.58 12.78
C SER A 158 -1.84 -8.08 12.45
N ASP A 159 -2.21 -8.49 11.23
CA ASP A 159 -2.10 -9.86 10.76
C ASP A 159 -0.70 -10.26 10.24
N ARG A 160 0.22 -9.28 10.19
CA ARG A 160 1.63 -9.35 9.72
C ARG A 160 1.80 -9.33 8.21
N TYR A 161 0.75 -9.06 7.46
CA TYR A 161 0.77 -8.85 6.03
C TYR A 161 0.43 -7.39 5.72
N PRO A 162 1.11 -6.75 4.74
CA PRO A 162 0.76 -5.38 4.41
C PRO A 162 -0.56 -5.25 3.65
N ASP A 163 -1.47 -4.43 4.17
CA ASP A 163 -2.73 -4.03 3.52
C ASP A 163 -2.56 -2.82 2.60
N LEU A 164 -1.46 -2.07 2.74
CA LEU A 164 -1.20 -0.89 1.91
C LEU A 164 0.22 -0.89 1.39
N LEU A 165 0.36 -0.77 0.06
CA LEU A 165 1.64 -0.62 -0.63
C LEU A 165 1.65 0.69 -1.42
N ALA A 166 2.44 1.66 -0.99
CA ALA A 166 2.63 2.94 -1.69
C ALA A 166 3.97 2.96 -2.43
N TYR A 167 3.96 3.34 -3.71
CA TYR A 167 5.12 3.37 -4.60
C TYR A 167 5.48 4.80 -4.98
N PHE A 168 6.78 5.07 -5.08
CA PHE A 168 7.32 6.41 -5.28
C PHE A 168 8.34 6.45 -6.42
N GLU A 169 8.30 7.52 -7.21
CA GLU A 169 9.30 7.82 -8.24
C GLU A 169 9.78 9.26 -8.08
N LYS A 170 11.11 9.46 -8.00
CA LYS A 170 11.74 10.78 -7.82
C LYS A 170 11.13 11.58 -6.66
N GLY A 171 10.85 10.88 -5.56
CA GLY A 171 10.24 11.44 -4.35
C GLY A 171 8.73 11.72 -4.41
N ALA A 172 8.04 11.47 -5.53
CA ALA A 172 6.59 11.63 -5.65
C ALA A 172 5.88 10.28 -5.60
N ARG A 173 4.76 10.20 -4.87
CA ARG A 173 3.89 9.01 -4.88
C ARG A 173 3.26 8.87 -6.27
N VAL A 174 3.38 7.69 -6.88
CA VAL A 174 2.86 7.40 -8.22
C VAL A 174 1.76 6.35 -8.22
N ARG A 175 1.78 5.43 -7.25
CA ARG A 175 0.80 4.36 -7.11
C ARG A 175 0.58 4.00 -5.65
N GLU A 176 -0.63 3.60 -5.31
CA GLU A 176 -0.99 2.99 -4.03
C GLU A 176 -1.87 1.77 -4.32
N GLU A 177 -1.61 0.67 -3.63
CA GLU A 177 -2.36 -0.58 -3.68
C GLU A 177 -2.89 -0.82 -2.27
N GLU A 178 -4.18 -1.07 -2.12
CA GLU A 178 -4.84 -1.19 -0.83
C GLU A 178 -5.79 -2.40 -0.82
N ASP A 179 -5.65 -3.22 0.22
CA ASP A 179 -6.68 -4.14 0.70
C ASP A 179 -7.59 -3.32 1.63
N THR A 180 -8.79 -2.98 1.13
CA THR A 180 -9.71 -2.08 1.83
C THR A 180 -10.66 -2.81 2.78
N ASP A 181 -10.83 -4.13 2.61
CA ASP A 181 -11.71 -4.96 3.44
C ASP A 181 -10.98 -5.99 4.31
N LEU A 182 -9.65 -6.03 4.20
CA LEU A 182 -8.71 -6.82 5.02
C LEU A 182 -8.94 -8.33 4.84
N ASP A 183 -9.18 -8.75 3.60
CA ASP A 183 -9.38 -10.17 3.25
C ASP A 183 -8.08 -10.88 2.80
N GLY A 184 -6.97 -10.14 2.74
CA GLY A 184 -5.65 -10.57 2.31
C GLY A 184 -5.39 -10.36 0.81
N LYS A 185 -6.27 -9.65 0.09
CA LYS A 185 -6.13 -9.31 -1.33
C LYS A 185 -6.29 -7.81 -1.55
N ILE A 186 -5.39 -7.26 -2.36
CA ILE A 186 -5.56 -5.90 -2.86
C ILE A 186 -6.82 -5.83 -3.72
N ASN A 187 -7.69 -4.87 -3.42
CA ASN A 187 -8.92 -4.63 -4.17
C ASN A 187 -9.05 -3.17 -4.65
N LEU A 188 -8.10 -2.29 -4.29
CA LEU A 188 -8.06 -0.91 -4.77
C LEU A 188 -6.65 -0.53 -5.25
N TRP A 189 -6.56 0.01 -6.46
CA TRP A 189 -5.34 0.59 -7.02
C TRP A 189 -5.56 2.07 -7.34
N SER A 190 -4.75 2.94 -6.75
CA SER A 190 -4.79 4.39 -6.98
C SER A 190 -3.53 4.87 -7.70
N TYR A 191 -3.71 5.68 -8.74
CA TYR A 191 -2.62 6.23 -9.56
C TYR A 191 -2.57 7.75 -9.47
N TYR A 192 -1.37 8.28 -9.27
CA TYR A 192 -1.15 9.71 -9.00
C TYR A 192 -0.29 10.36 -10.09
N GLY A 193 -0.63 11.60 -10.40
CA GLY A 193 0.11 12.46 -11.32
C GLY A 193 0.96 13.51 -10.60
N ALA A 194 1.37 14.51 -11.37
CA ALA A 194 2.14 15.63 -10.85
C ALA A 194 1.43 16.34 -9.68
N GLY A 195 2.19 16.64 -8.62
CA GLY A 195 1.66 17.29 -7.42
C GLY A 195 0.79 16.39 -6.53
N GLY A 196 0.86 15.07 -6.69
CA GLY A 196 0.13 14.10 -5.84
C GLY A 196 -1.38 14.06 -6.12
N LYS A 197 -1.82 14.61 -7.27
CA LYS A 197 -3.23 14.56 -7.66
C LYS A 197 -3.56 13.18 -8.20
N ILE A 198 -4.66 12.62 -7.73
CA ILE A 198 -5.18 11.36 -8.27
C ILE A 198 -5.58 11.54 -9.73
N LEU A 199 -5.23 10.55 -10.56
CA LEU A 199 -5.55 10.48 -11.98
C LEU A 199 -6.54 9.37 -12.28
N ARG A 200 -6.38 8.23 -11.59
CA ARG A 200 -7.18 7.03 -11.81
C ARG A 200 -7.28 6.20 -10.55
N GLN A 201 -8.42 5.56 -10.33
CA GLN A 201 -8.57 4.44 -9.41
C GLN A 201 -9.14 3.23 -10.16
N GLU A 202 -8.75 2.04 -9.74
CA GLU A 202 -9.23 0.75 -10.21
C GLU A 202 -9.70 -0.02 -8.99
N GLU A 203 -10.89 -0.61 -9.04
CA GLU A 203 -11.52 -1.34 -7.93
C GLU A 203 -11.97 -2.72 -8.41
N ASP A 204 -11.52 -3.76 -7.72
CA ASP A 204 -12.08 -5.12 -7.76
C ASP A 204 -13.13 -5.18 -6.64
N ARG A 205 -14.41 -5.15 -7.00
CA ARG A 205 -15.49 -4.91 -6.04
C ARG A 205 -15.98 -6.19 -5.38
N ASP A 206 -15.73 -7.34 -5.99
CA ASP A 206 -16.15 -8.63 -5.45
C ASP A 206 -15.00 -9.62 -5.19
N ASN A 207 -13.77 -9.12 -5.23
CA ASN A 207 -12.51 -9.77 -4.87
C ASN A 207 -12.26 -11.05 -5.69
N ASP A 208 -12.71 -11.07 -6.94
CA ASP A 208 -12.52 -12.18 -7.87
C ASP A 208 -11.14 -12.14 -8.58
N GLY A 209 -10.42 -11.03 -8.45
CA GLY A 209 -9.10 -10.78 -9.01
C GLY A 209 -9.12 -10.02 -10.34
N GLU A 210 -10.28 -9.67 -10.87
CA GLU A 210 -10.46 -8.81 -12.04
C GLU A 210 -10.99 -7.43 -11.64
N ILE A 211 -10.62 -6.39 -12.38
CA ILE A 211 -11.06 -5.02 -12.05
C ILE A 211 -12.45 -4.78 -12.63
N ASP A 212 -13.43 -4.49 -11.77
CA ASP A 212 -14.80 -4.19 -12.18
C ASP A 212 -14.99 -2.71 -12.52
N ILE A 213 -14.35 -1.79 -11.77
CA ILE A 213 -14.65 -0.36 -11.83
C ILE A 213 -13.38 0.46 -12.02
N PHE A 214 -13.45 1.43 -12.93
CA PHE A 214 -12.38 2.39 -13.21
C PHE A 214 -12.88 3.82 -13.00
N PHE A 215 -12.26 4.56 -12.09
CA PHE A 215 -12.53 5.98 -11.87
C PHE A 215 -11.44 6.82 -12.52
N TYR A 216 -11.82 7.91 -13.18
CA TYR A 216 -10.89 8.84 -13.84
C TYR A 216 -11.08 10.26 -13.33
N TYR A 217 -9.97 10.91 -13.02
CA TYR A 217 -9.95 12.22 -12.40
C TYR A 217 -9.26 13.25 -13.31
N GLN A 218 -9.86 14.44 -13.40
CA GLN A 218 -9.26 15.59 -14.05
C GLN A 218 -9.09 16.70 -13.02
N ASN A 219 -7.87 17.19 -12.87
CA ASN A 219 -7.52 18.22 -11.87
C ASN A 219 -7.91 17.86 -10.42
N GLY A 220 -8.02 16.57 -10.08
CA GLY A 220 -8.41 16.07 -8.76
C GLY A 220 -9.92 15.96 -8.54
N GLN A 221 -10.74 16.18 -9.58
CA GLN A 221 -12.19 15.98 -9.55
C GLN A 221 -12.58 14.78 -10.40
N LEU A 222 -13.56 14.00 -9.95
CA LEU A 222 -14.10 12.87 -10.70
C LEU A 222 -14.68 13.39 -12.03
N SER A 223 -14.27 12.76 -13.12
CA SER A 223 -14.68 13.12 -14.48
C SER A 223 -15.37 11.98 -15.21
N ARG A 224 -15.03 10.73 -14.89
CA ARG A 224 -15.61 9.54 -15.50
C ARG A 224 -15.51 8.33 -14.58
N ARG A 225 -16.51 7.46 -14.62
CA ARG A 225 -16.51 6.12 -14.06
C ARG A 225 -16.88 5.14 -15.17
N ASP A 226 -16.06 4.13 -15.39
CA ASP A 226 -16.33 3.01 -16.29
C ASP A 226 -16.54 1.76 -15.40
N GLU A 227 -17.52 0.93 -15.73
CA GLU A 227 -17.85 -0.30 -14.98
C GLU A 227 -18.18 -1.43 -15.97
N ASP A 228 -17.62 -2.61 -15.71
CA ASP A 228 -18.02 -3.90 -16.30
C ASP A 228 -18.96 -4.59 -15.29
N THR A 229 -20.26 -4.60 -15.59
CA THR A 229 -21.30 -5.15 -14.71
C THR A 229 -21.57 -6.63 -14.94
N ASN A 230 -21.16 -7.18 -16.09
CA ASN A 230 -21.42 -8.57 -16.46
C ASN A 230 -20.17 -9.48 -16.43
N LYS A 231 -18.99 -8.89 -16.20
CA LYS A 231 -17.69 -9.54 -16.05
C LYS A 231 -17.22 -10.27 -17.30
N ASP A 232 -17.44 -9.65 -18.47
CA ASP A 232 -16.94 -10.18 -19.74
C ASP A 232 -15.65 -9.51 -20.23
N GLY A 233 -15.15 -8.53 -19.48
CA GLY A 233 -13.94 -7.74 -19.77
C GLY A 233 -14.19 -6.52 -20.65
N LEU A 234 -15.45 -6.23 -21.01
CA LEU A 234 -15.86 -5.04 -21.74
C LEU A 234 -16.67 -4.10 -20.83
N ILE A 235 -16.39 -2.80 -20.94
CA ILE A 235 -17.13 -1.79 -20.19
C ILE A 235 -18.53 -1.61 -20.78
N ASP A 236 -19.57 -1.97 -20.04
CA ASP A 236 -20.97 -1.77 -20.42
C ASP A 236 -21.61 -0.53 -19.77
N VAL A 237 -21.04 0.02 -18.69
CA VAL A 237 -21.51 1.29 -18.11
C VAL A 237 -20.41 2.35 -18.12
N ARG A 238 -20.76 3.56 -18.58
CA ARG A 238 -19.89 4.72 -18.48
C ARG A 238 -20.64 5.97 -18.00
N ASP A 239 -20.24 6.48 -16.86
CA ASP A 239 -20.77 7.70 -16.26
C ASP A 239 -19.78 8.85 -16.41
N TYR A 240 -20.26 10.04 -16.80
CA TYR A 240 -19.46 11.26 -16.93
C TYR A 240 -19.91 12.32 -15.93
N TYR A 241 -18.93 12.97 -15.30
CA TYR A 241 -19.16 13.90 -14.19
C TYR A 241 -18.53 15.27 -14.43
N SER A 242 -19.12 16.28 -13.79
CA SER A 242 -18.47 17.56 -13.50
C SER A 242 -18.44 17.75 -11.99
N GLY A 243 -17.34 17.34 -11.36
CA GLY A 243 -17.23 17.31 -9.90
C GLY A 243 -18.11 16.21 -9.31
N GLN A 244 -19.15 16.59 -8.56
CA GLN A 244 -20.11 15.65 -7.97
C GLN A 244 -21.39 15.46 -8.81
N GLU A 245 -21.56 16.25 -9.88
CA GLU A 245 -22.75 16.20 -10.71
C GLU A 245 -22.57 15.20 -11.87
N LEU A 246 -23.44 14.19 -11.94
CA LEU A 246 -23.55 13.31 -13.10
C LEU A 246 -24.15 14.11 -14.26
N LEU A 247 -23.47 14.11 -15.40
CA LEU A 247 -23.89 14.81 -16.62
C LEU A 247 -24.47 13.85 -17.65
N GLN A 248 -23.88 12.66 -17.76
CA GLN A 248 -24.24 11.67 -18.77
C GLN A 248 -23.96 10.25 -18.25
N GLN A 249 -24.82 9.31 -18.62
CA GLN A 249 -24.60 7.87 -18.44
C GLN A 249 -24.79 7.19 -19.80
N GLU A 250 -23.82 6.37 -20.18
CA GLU A 250 -23.84 5.48 -21.34
C GLU A 250 -23.98 4.04 -20.85
N LYS A 251 -24.85 3.26 -21.50
CA LYS A 251 -25.04 1.83 -21.21
C LYS A 251 -25.10 1.00 -22.48
N ASP A 252 -24.41 -0.12 -22.46
CA ASP A 252 -24.66 -1.29 -23.30
C ASP A 252 -25.56 -2.24 -22.49
N THR A 253 -26.82 -2.36 -22.89
CA THR A 253 -27.87 -3.05 -22.13
C THR A 253 -28.04 -4.50 -22.52
N ASP A 254 -27.40 -4.94 -23.60
CA ASP A 254 -27.42 -6.32 -24.08
C ASP A 254 -26.04 -6.98 -24.21
N PHE A 255 -24.98 -6.23 -23.89
CA PHE A 255 -23.61 -6.67 -23.75
C PHE A 255 -23.00 -7.14 -25.08
N ASP A 256 -23.30 -6.42 -26.17
CA ASP A 256 -22.73 -6.68 -27.49
C ASP A 256 -21.42 -5.89 -27.77
N GLY A 257 -21.01 -5.04 -26.83
CA GLY A 257 -19.84 -4.18 -26.89
C GLY A 257 -20.13 -2.78 -27.47
N GLN A 258 -21.39 -2.45 -27.76
CA GLN A 258 -21.82 -1.15 -28.27
C GLN A 258 -22.83 -0.49 -27.34
N ILE A 259 -22.64 0.79 -27.07
CA ILE A 259 -23.57 1.57 -26.25
C ILE A 259 -24.87 1.80 -27.02
N ASP A 260 -25.98 1.21 -26.56
CA ASP A 260 -27.33 1.44 -27.10
C ASP A 260 -28.13 2.50 -26.34
N LEU A 261 -27.71 2.89 -25.13
CA LEU A 261 -28.45 3.84 -24.29
C LEU A 261 -27.56 4.98 -23.82
N LYS A 262 -28.03 6.22 -24.02
CA LYS A 262 -27.43 7.43 -23.42
C LYS A 262 -28.45 8.23 -22.64
N ALA A 263 -28.19 8.52 -21.38
CA ALA A 263 -28.99 9.37 -20.51
C ALA A 263 -28.22 10.64 -20.15
N TYR A 264 -28.88 11.80 -20.16
CA TYR A 264 -28.29 13.10 -19.87
C TYR A 264 -29.01 13.76 -18.71
N PHE A 265 -28.25 14.39 -17.82
CA PHE A 265 -28.74 14.94 -16.56
C PHE A 265 -28.40 16.43 -16.43
N VAL A 266 -29.30 17.19 -15.84
CA VAL A 266 -29.11 18.62 -15.53
C VAL A 266 -29.63 18.87 -14.11
N GLY A 267 -28.79 19.36 -13.21
CA GLY A 267 -29.15 19.57 -11.81
C GLY A 267 -29.53 18.26 -11.11
N GLY A 268 -28.91 17.14 -11.51
CA GLY A 268 -29.22 15.80 -11.01
C GLY A 268 -30.54 15.19 -11.51
N GLN A 269 -31.28 15.87 -12.39
CA GLN A 269 -32.52 15.35 -12.98
C GLN A 269 -32.29 14.85 -14.39
N LEU A 270 -32.91 13.72 -14.75
CA LEU A 270 -32.92 13.23 -16.14
C LEU A 270 -33.57 14.30 -17.03
N SER A 271 -32.84 14.72 -18.06
CA SER A 271 -33.28 15.75 -19.01
C SER A 271 -33.54 15.17 -20.40
N LYS A 272 -32.77 14.15 -20.78
CA LYS A 272 -32.85 13.52 -22.10
C LYS A 272 -32.40 12.06 -22.01
N LYS A 273 -33.01 11.20 -22.80
CA LYS A 273 -32.58 9.83 -23.08
C LYS A 273 -32.52 9.60 -24.58
N GLU A 274 -31.49 8.92 -25.04
CA GLU A 274 -31.30 8.44 -26.41
C GLU A 274 -31.17 6.92 -26.36
N VAL A 275 -31.87 6.22 -27.26
CA VAL A 275 -31.86 4.77 -27.35
C VAL A 275 -31.75 4.34 -28.81
N ASP A 276 -30.86 3.39 -29.06
CA ASP A 276 -30.80 2.58 -30.29
C ASP A 276 -31.56 1.27 -30.02
N THR A 277 -32.79 1.16 -30.48
CA THR A 277 -33.66 0.01 -30.24
C THR A 277 -33.45 -1.11 -31.26
N ASN A 278 -32.83 -0.83 -32.41
CA ASN A 278 -32.59 -1.81 -33.48
C ASN A 278 -31.14 -2.32 -33.56
N ARG A 279 -30.23 -1.70 -32.80
CA ARG A 279 -28.81 -2.03 -32.64
C ARG A 279 -28.00 -1.86 -33.91
N ASP A 280 -28.31 -0.83 -34.70
CA ASP A 280 -27.55 -0.49 -35.90
C ASP A 280 -26.44 0.55 -35.66
N GLY A 281 -26.27 0.97 -34.40
CA GLY A 281 -25.32 1.98 -33.94
C GLY A 281 -25.87 3.41 -34.04
N LYS A 282 -27.15 3.60 -34.37
CA LYS A 282 -27.79 4.91 -34.50
C LYS A 282 -28.98 5.02 -33.57
N VAL A 283 -29.09 6.16 -32.92
CA VAL A 283 -30.22 6.49 -32.05
C VAL A 283 -31.50 6.65 -32.87
N ASP A 284 -32.48 5.78 -32.65
CA ASP A 284 -33.82 5.88 -33.22
C ASP A 284 -34.88 6.43 -32.25
N VAL A 285 -34.64 6.43 -30.94
CA VAL A 285 -35.55 7.04 -29.95
C VAL A 285 -34.86 8.15 -29.16
N ARG A 286 -35.48 9.33 -29.08
CA ARG A 286 -35.07 10.43 -28.18
C ARG A 286 -36.21 10.86 -27.28
N SER A 287 -36.04 10.73 -25.97
CA SER A 287 -37.02 11.14 -24.95
C SER A 287 -36.51 12.36 -24.19
N TYR A 288 -37.37 13.35 -23.93
CA TYR A 288 -37.04 14.60 -23.23
C TYR A 288 -37.92 14.75 -22.00
N PHE A 289 -37.29 15.12 -20.89
CA PHE A 289 -37.91 15.14 -19.58
C PHE A 289 -37.83 16.54 -18.97
N GLN A 290 -38.89 16.94 -18.27
CA GLN A 290 -38.95 18.19 -17.53
C GLN A 290 -39.53 17.92 -16.14
N ALA A 291 -38.81 18.33 -15.10
CA ALA A 291 -39.20 18.11 -13.70
C ALA A 291 -39.51 16.63 -13.37
N GLY A 292 -38.78 15.70 -14.01
CA GLY A 292 -38.94 14.25 -13.83
C GLY A 292 -40.08 13.61 -14.64
N GLU A 293 -40.89 14.39 -15.36
CA GLU A 293 -41.92 13.86 -16.25
C GLU A 293 -41.45 13.82 -17.70
N LEU A 294 -41.79 12.75 -18.43
CA LEU A 294 -41.62 12.70 -19.88
C LEU A 294 -42.50 13.79 -20.51
N GLU A 295 -41.88 14.72 -21.23
CA GLU A 295 -42.57 15.82 -21.91
C GLU A 295 -42.73 15.50 -23.41
N ARG A 296 -41.70 14.90 -24.01
CA ARG A 296 -41.62 14.70 -25.45
C ARG A 296 -40.83 13.45 -25.80
N GLN A 297 -41.24 12.75 -26.86
CA GLN A 297 -40.50 11.64 -27.46
C GLN A 297 -40.44 11.82 -28.97
N GLU A 298 -39.30 11.50 -29.57
CA GLU A 298 -39.04 11.50 -31.00
C GLU A 298 -38.61 10.09 -31.40
N GLU A 299 -39.16 9.56 -32.49
CA GLU A 299 -38.89 8.21 -32.98
C GLU A 299 -38.60 8.24 -34.49
N ASP A 300 -37.58 7.49 -34.89
CA ASP A 300 -37.32 7.04 -36.26
C ASP A 300 -37.82 5.58 -36.35
N THR A 301 -39.00 5.37 -36.91
CA THR A 301 -39.69 4.07 -36.91
C THR A 301 -39.40 3.22 -38.15
N ASP A 302 -38.77 3.80 -39.18
CA ASP A 302 -38.30 3.09 -40.36
C ASP A 302 -36.76 2.94 -40.41
N PHE A 303 -36.06 3.50 -39.43
CA PHE A 303 -34.62 3.40 -39.19
C PHE A 303 -33.78 3.99 -40.34
N ASP A 304 -34.26 5.05 -40.98
CA ASP A 304 -33.56 5.73 -42.07
C ASP A 304 -32.56 6.80 -41.57
N GLY A 305 -32.53 7.06 -40.26
CA GLY A 305 -31.73 8.07 -39.58
C GLY A 305 -32.46 9.40 -39.36
N GLN A 306 -33.73 9.52 -39.75
CA GLN A 306 -34.56 10.71 -39.61
C GLN A 306 -35.77 10.43 -38.74
N ILE A 307 -36.09 11.36 -37.84
CA ILE A 307 -37.26 11.23 -36.97
C ILE A 307 -38.55 11.39 -37.82
N ASP A 308 -39.39 10.36 -37.84
CA ASP A 308 -40.70 10.37 -38.51
C ASP A 308 -41.87 10.61 -37.55
N ARG A 309 -41.66 10.44 -36.24
CA ARG A 309 -42.71 10.60 -35.22
C ARG A 309 -42.26 11.46 -34.06
N ARG A 310 -43.20 12.26 -33.56
CA ARG A 310 -43.03 13.02 -32.31
C ARG A 310 -44.27 12.97 -31.45
N PHE A 311 -44.11 12.61 -30.19
CA PHE A 311 -45.16 12.55 -29.17
C PHE A 311 -44.92 13.62 -28.11
N PHE A 312 -45.99 14.22 -27.61
CA PHE A 312 -45.98 15.12 -26.46
C PHE A 312 -46.84 14.54 -25.35
N PHE A 313 -46.36 14.65 -24.12
CA PHE A 313 -46.95 14.02 -22.96
C PHE A 313 -47.35 15.08 -21.92
N ARG A 314 -48.39 14.76 -21.14
CA ARG A 314 -48.76 15.51 -19.93
C ARG A 314 -49.30 14.52 -18.91
N LYS A 315 -48.72 14.51 -17.70
CA LYS A 315 -49.08 13.53 -16.65
C LYS A 315 -49.03 12.08 -17.15
N GLY A 316 -48.02 11.75 -17.94
CA GLY A 316 -47.79 10.41 -18.50
C GLY A 316 -48.70 10.00 -19.67
N GLN A 317 -49.61 10.86 -20.14
CA GLN A 317 -50.48 10.56 -21.28
C GLN A 317 -50.06 11.34 -22.53
N VAL A 318 -50.11 10.69 -23.69
CA VAL A 318 -49.92 11.36 -24.99
C VAL A 318 -51.05 12.37 -25.19
N VAL A 319 -50.70 13.65 -25.27
CA VAL A 319 -51.65 14.74 -25.54
C VAL A 319 -51.59 15.25 -26.98
N LYS A 320 -50.49 14.95 -27.70
CA LYS A 320 -50.30 15.31 -29.11
C LYS A 320 -49.33 14.35 -29.77
N GLN A 321 -49.58 14.02 -31.03
CA GLN A 321 -48.68 13.30 -31.90
C GLN A 321 -48.49 14.08 -33.21
N GLU A 322 -47.27 14.12 -33.72
CA GLU A 322 -46.91 14.66 -35.03
C GLU A 322 -46.29 13.53 -35.86
N ILE A 323 -46.69 13.44 -37.13
CA ILE A 323 -46.02 12.63 -38.15
C ILE A 323 -45.20 13.59 -38.99
N LEU A 324 -43.89 13.43 -38.97
CA LEU A 324 -42.92 14.19 -39.73
C LEU A 324 -42.73 13.46 -41.08
N LYS A 325 -42.51 14.23 -42.15
CA LYS A 325 -42.47 13.74 -43.53
C LYS A 325 -41.11 13.92 -44.14
#